data_AF-A0A7X8JJ23-F1
#
_entry.id   AF-A0A7X8JJ23-F1
#
_cell.length_a   1.000
_cell.length_b   1.000
_cell.length_c   1.000
_cell.angle_alpha   90.00
_cell.angle_beta   90.00
_cell.angle_gamma   90.00
#
_symmetry.space_group_name_H-M   'P 1'
#
loop_
_entity.id
_entity.type
_entity.pdbx_description
1 polymer ?
#
loop_
_entity_poly.entity_id
_entity_poly.type
_entity_poly.pdbx_seq_one_letter_code
_entity_poly.pdbx_strand_id
1 'polypeptide(L)'
;MKKVRSRNGFTLAELIMAVALLVLFSTFIVKMFVQADKITKKAQDLDQVVAFSSDLADQWRAGQEVKTMPILAGADQNLESGSRVTVPVNRDFQPCAPDQARYMVVMALTELTPVGGTASAGRLWQIQIEVSYADAVDQPPIYKLKAGRYKTDTEEQP
;
A
#
# COMPACT_ATOMS: atom_id res chain seq x y z
N MET A 1 61.58 39.56 -23.63
CA MET A 1 60.35 38.86 -23.22
C MET A 1 60.66 37.91 -22.07
N LYS A 2 60.08 38.12 -20.89
CA LYS A 2 59.87 37.07 -19.87
C LYS A 2 58.75 37.54 -18.95
N LYS A 3 57.53 37.05 -19.22
CA LYS A 3 56.35 37.27 -18.38
C LYS A 3 56.47 36.30 -17.20
N VAL A 4 56.70 36.82 -16.00
CA VAL A 4 56.75 36.02 -14.77
C VAL A 4 55.34 35.51 -14.50
N ARG A 5 55.18 34.19 -14.54
CA ARG A 5 53.94 33.45 -14.31
C ARG A 5 53.63 33.52 -12.82
N SER A 6 52.59 34.27 -12.40
CA SER A 6 52.15 34.23 -11.00
C SER A 6 51.56 32.84 -10.72
N ARG A 7 52.16 32.11 -9.78
CA ARG A 7 51.50 30.98 -9.13
C ARG A 7 50.69 31.57 -7.99
N ASN A 8 49.38 31.74 -8.21
CA ASN A 8 48.46 32.12 -7.14
C ASN A 8 48.28 30.87 -6.26
N GLY A 9 49.01 30.82 -5.14
CA GLY A 9 48.78 29.83 -4.09
C GLY A 9 47.44 30.11 -3.42
N PHE A 10 46.69 29.05 -3.12
CA PHE A 10 45.43 29.13 -2.37
C PHE A 10 45.69 29.75 -1.00
N THR A 11 44.92 30.77 -0.61
CA THR A 11 45.03 31.33 0.73
C THR A 11 44.44 30.35 1.75
N LEU A 12 44.95 30.35 2.99
CA LEU A 12 44.44 29.49 4.06
C LEU A 12 42.94 29.72 4.33
N ALA A 13 42.49 30.97 4.19
CA ALA A 13 41.08 31.34 4.31
C ALA A 13 40.21 30.71 3.20
N GLU A 14 40.66 30.75 1.94
CA GLU A 14 39.96 30.09 0.83
C GLU A 14 39.88 28.57 1.04
N LEU A 15 40.93 27.95 1.60
CA LEU A 15 40.92 26.51 1.88
C LEU A 15 39.91 26.15 2.98
N ILE A 16 39.87 26.93 4.07
CA ILE A 16 38.88 26.75 5.14
C ILE A 16 37.46 26.93 4.60
N MET A 17 37.23 27.96 3.78
CA MET A 17 35.93 28.22 3.17
C MET A 17 35.50 27.10 2.22
N ALA A 18 36.44 26.58 1.41
CA ALA A 18 36.18 25.46 0.51
C ALA A 18 35.80 24.19 1.28
N VAL A 19 36.51 23.87 2.37
CA VAL A 19 36.19 22.72 3.23
C VAL A 19 34.83 22.91 3.92
N ALA A 20 34.55 24.11 4.45
CA ALA A 20 33.28 24.41 5.09
C ALA A 20 32.09 24.24 4.13
N LEU A 21 32.22 24.74 2.90
CA LEU A 21 31.22 24.56 1.84
C LEU A 21 31.06 23.08 1.48
N LEU A 22 32.17 22.35 1.34
CA LEU A 22 32.14 20.93 1.00
C LEU A 22 31.43 20.10 2.08
N VAL A 23 31.68 20.38 3.37
CA VAL A 23 30.99 19.70 4.48
C VAL A 23 29.48 20.02 4.47
N LEU A 24 29.12 21.27 4.21
CA LEU A 24 27.72 21.69 4.14
C LEU A 24 26.98 20.97 3.00
N PHE A 25 27.53 20.98 1.79
CA PHE A 25 26.95 20.29 0.65
C PHE A 25 26.91 18.77 0.84
N SER A 26 27.97 18.18 1.40
CA SER A 26 28.01 16.74 1.70
C SER A 26 26.86 16.34 2.63
N THR A 27 26.63 17.12 3.70
CA THR A 27 25.53 16.87 4.64
C THR A 27 24.17 16.97 3.95
N PHE A 28 23.99 17.97 3.08
CA PHE A 28 22.74 18.14 2.34
C PHE A 28 22.47 16.96 1.40
N ILE A 29 23.49 16.52 0.67
CA ILE A 29 23.41 15.38 -0.25
C ILE A 29 23.04 14.11 0.52
N VAL A 30 23.70 13.82 1.65
CA VAL A 30 23.39 12.64 2.47
C VAL A 30 21.94 12.67 2.98
N LYS A 31 21.47 13.83 3.46
CA LYS A 31 20.07 13.99 3.90
C LYS A 31 19.09 13.73 2.75
N MET A 32 19.39 14.26 1.56
CA MET A 32 18.59 14.05 0.36
C MET A 32 18.53 12.57 -0.02
N PHE A 33 19.65 11.84 0.02
CA PHE A 33 19.68 10.40 -0.24
C PHE A 33 18.85 9.60 0.76
N VAL A 34 18.94 9.92 2.05
CA VAL A 34 18.13 9.24 3.09
C VAL A 34 16.64 9.50 2.89
N GLN A 35 16.25 10.71 2.49
CA GLN A 35 14.86 11.02 2.18
C GLN A 35 14.38 10.31 0.91
N ALA A 36 15.20 10.30 -0.14
CA ALA A 36 14.90 9.59 -1.38
C ALA A 36 14.69 8.09 -1.12
N ASP A 37 15.58 7.44 -0.37
CA ASP A 37 15.45 6.03 0.00
C ASP A 37 14.14 5.74 0.77
N LYS A 38 13.77 6.62 1.72
CA LYS A 38 12.50 6.50 2.44
C LYS A 38 11.28 6.62 1.51
N ILE A 39 11.32 7.55 0.55
CA ILE A 39 10.24 7.73 -0.43
C ILE A 39 10.17 6.51 -1.36
N THR A 40 11.31 6.03 -1.85
CA THR A 40 11.38 4.84 -2.71
C THR A 40 10.80 3.61 -2.02
N LYS A 41 11.15 3.36 -0.75
CA LYS A 41 10.58 2.24 0.02
C LYS A 41 9.07 2.37 0.19
N LYS A 42 8.56 3.57 0.50
CA LYS A 42 7.12 3.82 0.58
C LYS A 42 6.41 3.60 -0.75
N ALA A 43 7.02 4.00 -1.86
CA ALA A 43 6.47 3.78 -3.19
C ALA A 43 6.42 2.28 -3.53
N GLN A 44 7.48 1.54 -3.24
CA GLN A 44 7.52 0.08 -3.40
C GLN A 44 6.45 -0.63 -2.56
N ASP A 45 6.29 -0.24 -1.29
CA ASP A 45 5.26 -0.80 -0.42
C ASP A 45 3.85 -0.50 -0.97
N LEU A 46 3.61 0.73 -1.46
CA LEU A 46 2.34 1.10 -2.08
C LEU A 46 2.07 0.29 -3.36
N ASP A 47 3.05 0.13 -4.24
CA ASP A 47 2.91 -0.64 -5.49
C ASP A 47 2.51 -2.09 -5.20
N GLN A 48 3.14 -2.72 -4.21
CA GLN A 48 2.80 -4.08 -3.78
C GLN A 48 1.38 -4.17 -3.21
N VAL A 49 1.00 -3.21 -2.35
CA VAL A 49 -0.36 -3.14 -1.78
C VAL A 49 -1.42 -2.98 -2.86
N VAL A 50 -1.16 -2.13 -3.87
CA VAL A 50 -2.08 -1.90 -4.98
C VAL A 50 -2.24 -3.16 -5.82
N ALA A 51 -1.13 -3.81 -6.21
CA ALA A 51 -1.16 -5.05 -6.96
C ALA A 51 -1.95 -6.13 -6.22
N PHE A 52 -1.64 -6.34 -4.94
CA PHE A 52 -2.33 -7.29 -4.08
C PHE A 52 -3.83 -7.01 -3.97
N SER A 53 -4.21 -5.75 -3.75
CA SER A 53 -5.62 -5.37 -3.61
C SER A 53 -6.38 -5.54 -4.93
N SER A 54 -5.73 -5.27 -6.07
CA SER A 54 -6.30 -5.49 -7.40
C SER A 54 -6.53 -6.97 -7.65
N ASP A 55 -5.55 -7.82 -7.33
CA ASP A 55 -5.68 -9.28 -7.48
C ASP A 55 -6.85 -9.83 -6.67
N LEU A 56 -7.03 -9.35 -5.42
CA LEU A 56 -8.20 -9.71 -4.60
C LEU A 56 -9.52 -9.22 -5.21
N ALA A 57 -9.56 -8.00 -5.73
CA ALA A 57 -10.74 -7.46 -6.37
C ALA A 57 -11.12 -8.22 -7.65
N ASP A 58 -10.13 -8.68 -8.42
CA ASP A 58 -10.35 -9.45 -9.63
C ASP A 58 -10.78 -10.88 -9.32
N GLN A 59 -10.21 -11.52 -8.28
CA GLN A 59 -10.71 -12.80 -7.73
C GLN A 59 -12.18 -12.68 -7.30
N TRP A 60 -12.54 -11.61 -6.61
CA TRP A 60 -13.92 -11.32 -6.21
C TRP A 60 -14.86 -11.18 -7.43
N ARG A 61 -14.45 -10.41 -8.44
CA ARG A 61 -15.21 -10.21 -9.69
C ARG A 61 -15.36 -11.48 -10.51
N ALA A 62 -14.35 -12.35 -10.49
CA ALA A 62 -14.36 -13.64 -11.18
C ALA A 62 -15.33 -14.65 -10.55
N GLY A 63 -16.04 -14.28 -9.48
CA GLY A 63 -17.01 -15.16 -8.86
C GLY A 63 -16.39 -16.19 -7.90
N GLN A 64 -15.11 -16.05 -7.54
CA GLN A 64 -14.54 -16.93 -6.52
C GLN A 64 -15.30 -16.73 -5.21
N GLU A 65 -15.73 -17.84 -4.63
CA GLU A 65 -16.32 -17.82 -3.30
C GLU A 65 -15.30 -17.27 -2.32
N VAL A 66 -15.74 -16.38 -1.44
CA VAL A 66 -14.86 -15.71 -0.47
C VAL A 66 -14.07 -16.72 0.39
N LYS A 67 -14.67 -17.89 0.66
CA LYS A 67 -14.05 -18.99 1.40
C LYS A 67 -12.85 -19.62 0.68
N THR A 68 -12.75 -19.46 -0.63
CA THR A 68 -11.68 -20.00 -1.48
C THR A 68 -10.59 -18.98 -1.76
N MET A 69 -10.75 -17.73 -1.32
CA MET A 69 -9.69 -16.73 -1.43
C MET A 69 -8.49 -17.16 -0.57
N PRO A 70 -7.27 -17.24 -1.13
CA PRO A 70 -6.09 -17.74 -0.42
C PRO A 70 -5.78 -16.98 0.87
N ILE A 71 -6.10 -15.69 0.92
CA ILE A 71 -5.90 -14.86 2.12
C ILE A 71 -6.84 -15.26 3.27
N LEU A 72 -8.00 -15.84 2.97
CA LEU A 72 -8.99 -16.26 3.97
C LEU A 72 -8.89 -17.74 4.32
N ALA A 73 -8.10 -18.53 3.60
CA ALA A 73 -7.94 -19.97 3.85
C ALA A 73 -7.38 -20.31 5.26
N GLY A 74 -6.75 -19.34 5.94
CA GLY A 74 -6.27 -19.48 7.33
C GLY A 74 -7.05 -18.65 8.36
N ALA A 75 -8.01 -17.83 7.93
CA ALA A 75 -8.88 -17.08 8.81
C ALA A 75 -10.17 -17.87 8.95
N ASP A 76 -10.47 -18.36 10.16
CA ASP A 76 -11.69 -19.12 10.48
C ASP A 76 -12.95 -18.22 10.48
N GLN A 77 -12.99 -17.24 9.56
CA GLN A 77 -13.96 -16.17 9.49
C GLN A 77 -14.65 -16.20 8.13
N ASN A 78 -15.95 -16.51 8.14
CA ASN A 78 -16.80 -16.33 6.99
C ASN A 78 -17.05 -14.82 6.77
N LEU A 79 -16.76 -14.32 5.57
CA LEU A 79 -17.12 -12.95 5.19
C LEU A 79 -18.61 -12.91 4.84
N GLU A 80 -19.45 -12.62 5.83
CA GLU A 80 -20.88 -12.42 5.64
C GLU A 80 -21.20 -10.98 5.20
N SER A 81 -22.37 -10.77 4.58
CA SER A 81 -22.83 -9.43 4.21
C SER A 81 -22.99 -8.56 5.46
N GLY A 82 -22.34 -7.40 5.49
CA GLY A 82 -22.29 -6.51 6.65
C GLY A 82 -21.15 -6.81 7.63
N SER A 83 -20.42 -7.92 7.46
CA SER A 83 -19.29 -8.29 8.31
C SER A 83 -17.96 -7.72 7.79
N ARG A 84 -17.04 -7.50 8.73
CA ARG A 84 -15.66 -7.12 8.46
C ARG A 84 -14.75 -8.24 8.92
N VAL A 85 -13.84 -8.67 8.04
CA VAL A 85 -12.80 -9.64 8.37
C VAL A 85 -11.45 -8.93 8.31
N THR A 86 -10.67 -9.11 9.37
CA THR A 86 -9.31 -8.55 9.47
C THR A 86 -8.32 -9.70 9.39
N VAL A 87 -7.42 -9.65 8.40
CA VAL A 87 -6.39 -10.65 8.18
C VAL A 87 -5.00 -10.03 8.35
N PRO A 88 -4.21 -10.46 9.35
CA PRO A 88 -2.80 -10.14 9.43
C PRO A 88 -2.01 -10.80 8.28
N VAL A 89 -1.18 -10.02 7.59
CA VAL A 89 -0.33 -10.52 6.51
C VAL A 89 1.12 -10.05 6.64
N ASN A 90 2.04 -10.88 6.15
CA ASN A 90 3.47 -10.58 6.12
C ASN A 90 3.82 -9.65 4.94
N ARG A 91 5.13 -9.42 4.71
CA ARG A 91 5.62 -8.56 3.62
C ARG A 91 5.28 -9.11 2.22
N ASP A 92 5.12 -10.42 2.11
CA ASP A 92 4.80 -11.11 0.86
C ASP A 92 3.28 -11.31 0.69
N PHE A 93 2.46 -10.61 1.49
CA PHE A 93 1.00 -10.70 1.51
C PHE A 93 0.44 -12.10 1.77
N GLN A 94 1.19 -12.92 2.51
CA GLN A 94 0.73 -14.22 2.98
C GLN A 94 0.12 -14.08 4.38
N PRO A 95 -0.98 -14.80 4.68
CA PRO A 95 -1.54 -14.84 6.02
C PRO A 95 -0.50 -15.29 7.05
N CYS A 96 -0.41 -14.59 8.17
CA CYS A 96 0.54 -14.92 9.24
C CYS A 96 -0.07 -14.66 10.62
N ALA A 97 0.64 -15.02 11.68
CA ALA A 97 0.23 -14.66 13.03
C ALA A 97 0.33 -13.12 13.23
N PRO A 98 -0.50 -12.51 14.12
CA PRO A 98 -0.52 -11.05 14.32
C PRO A 98 0.82 -10.43 14.76
N ASP A 99 1.65 -11.19 15.47
CA ASP A 99 2.99 -10.78 15.93
C ASP A 99 4.02 -10.71 14.79
N GLN A 100 3.76 -11.41 13.68
CA GLN A 100 4.58 -11.42 12.47
C GLN A 100 4.01 -10.52 11.37
N ALA A 101 2.85 -9.90 11.63
CA ALA A 101 2.14 -9.10 10.66
C ALA A 101 2.93 -7.83 10.32
N ARG A 102 3.10 -7.58 9.03
CA ARG A 102 3.56 -6.29 8.52
C ARG A 102 2.39 -5.39 8.16
N TYR A 103 1.34 -5.99 7.62
CA TYR A 103 0.13 -5.31 7.21
C TYR A 103 -1.10 -5.98 7.81
N MET A 104 -2.17 -5.21 7.90
CA MET A 104 -3.51 -5.65 8.29
C MET A 104 -4.43 -5.38 7.11
N VAL A 105 -5.01 -6.44 6.56
CA VAL A 105 -5.97 -6.38 5.47
C VAL A 105 -7.37 -6.47 6.06
N VAL A 106 -8.17 -5.44 5.90
CA VAL A 106 -9.57 -5.41 6.31
C VAL A 106 -10.45 -5.53 5.08
N MET A 107 -11.27 -6.57 5.04
CA MET A 107 -12.26 -6.78 3.99
C MET A 107 -13.65 -6.59 4.57
N ALA A 108 -14.48 -5.78 3.89
CA ALA A 108 -15.86 -5.56 4.26
C ALA A 108 -16.77 -5.84 3.07
N LEU A 109 -17.75 -6.73 3.25
CA LEU A 109 -18.76 -7.02 2.23
C LEU A 109 -20.02 -6.21 2.50
N THR A 110 -20.53 -5.52 1.48
CA THR A 110 -21.78 -4.75 1.56
C THR A 110 -22.68 -5.09 0.39
N GLU A 111 -23.89 -5.55 0.69
CA GLU A 111 -24.96 -5.66 -0.31
C GLU A 111 -25.61 -4.29 -0.50
N LEU A 112 -25.60 -3.81 -1.75
CA LEU A 112 -26.22 -2.57 -2.17
C LEU A 112 -27.57 -2.88 -2.81
N THR A 113 -28.64 -2.48 -2.13
CA THR A 113 -29.99 -2.48 -2.72
C THR A 113 -30.08 -1.35 -3.74
N PRO A 114 -30.59 -1.61 -4.97
CA PRO A 114 -30.79 -0.54 -5.95
C PRO A 114 -31.76 0.50 -5.40
N VAL A 115 -31.38 1.77 -5.51
CA VAL A 115 -32.23 2.91 -5.15
C VAL A 115 -33.41 2.95 -6.15
N GLY A 116 -34.62 3.11 -5.62
CA GLY A 116 -35.89 2.82 -6.29
C GLY A 116 -36.04 3.34 -7.73
N GLY A 117 -36.64 2.50 -8.59
CA GLY A 117 -37.08 2.85 -9.94
C GLY A 117 -36.71 1.86 -11.05
N THR A 118 -35.79 0.93 -10.79
CA THR A 118 -35.40 -0.11 -11.77
C THR A 118 -35.58 -1.50 -11.17
N ALA A 119 -36.78 -2.07 -11.34
CA ALA A 119 -37.18 -3.38 -10.84
C ALA A 119 -36.45 -4.57 -11.52
N SER A 120 -35.28 -4.37 -12.11
CA SER A 120 -34.58 -5.39 -12.92
C SER A 120 -33.05 -5.33 -12.83
N ALA A 121 -32.46 -4.43 -12.04
CA ALA A 121 -31.02 -4.47 -11.77
C ALA A 121 -30.80 -5.42 -10.59
N GLY A 122 -30.15 -6.58 -10.84
CA GLY A 122 -29.85 -7.59 -9.82
C GLY A 122 -29.15 -7.00 -8.58
N ARG A 123 -29.18 -7.75 -7.47
CA ARG A 123 -28.55 -7.31 -6.21
C ARG A 123 -27.04 -7.10 -6.42
N LEU A 124 -26.53 -5.92 -6.07
CA LEU A 124 -25.11 -5.59 -6.24
C LEU A 124 -24.38 -5.89 -4.94
N TRP A 125 -23.36 -6.74 -4.98
CA TRP A 125 -22.44 -6.94 -3.85
C TRP A 125 -21.16 -6.15 -4.07
N GLN A 126 -20.73 -5.44 -3.04
CA GLN A 126 -19.50 -4.66 -3.06
C GLN A 126 -18.55 -5.14 -1.97
N ILE A 127 -17.34 -5.54 -2.36
CA ILE A 127 -16.24 -5.75 -1.43
C ILE A 127 -15.43 -4.46 -1.30
N GLN A 128 -15.08 -4.09 -0.08
CA GLN A 128 -14.15 -3.03 0.24
C GLN A 128 -12.91 -3.65 0.87
N ILE A 129 -11.75 -3.39 0.30
CA ILE A 129 -10.45 -3.87 0.76
C ILE A 129 -9.68 -2.66 1.27
N GLU A 130 -9.25 -2.72 2.52
CA GLU A 130 -8.40 -1.70 3.16
C GLU A 130 -7.12 -2.38 3.64
N VAL A 131 -5.97 -1.77 3.34
CA VAL A 131 -4.67 -2.29 3.79
C VAL A 131 -3.99 -1.21 4.62
N SER A 132 -3.64 -1.56 5.86
CA SER A 132 -2.96 -0.70 6.82
C SER A 132 -1.67 -1.36 7.30
N TYR A 133 -0.70 -0.59 7.80
CA TYR A 133 0.42 -1.20 8.52
C TYR A 133 -0.06 -1.80 9.85
N ALA A 134 0.52 -2.92 10.27
CA ALA A 134 0.11 -3.61 11.50
C ALA A 134 0.42 -2.81 12.78
N ASP A 135 1.46 -1.98 12.75
CA ASP A 135 1.88 -1.11 13.84
C ASP A 135 1.17 0.26 13.84
N ALA A 136 0.40 0.56 12.81
CA ALA A 136 -0.21 1.87 12.62
C ALA A 136 -1.62 1.93 13.20
N VAL A 137 -1.71 1.94 14.53
CA VAL A 137 -2.94 2.29 15.26
C VAL A 137 -3.27 3.76 14.96
N ASP A 138 -4.50 4.04 14.52
CA ASP A 138 -5.04 5.37 14.18
C ASP A 138 -4.45 6.10 12.95
N GLN A 139 -3.71 5.41 12.07
CA GLN A 139 -3.32 5.99 10.78
C GLN A 139 -4.33 5.65 9.67
N PRO A 140 -4.49 6.51 8.65
CA PRO A 140 -5.26 6.15 7.48
C PRO A 140 -4.66 4.91 6.79
N PRO A 141 -5.50 4.09 6.13
CA PRO A 141 -5.01 2.95 5.38
C PRO A 141 -4.04 3.41 4.28
N ILE A 142 -3.04 2.58 4.01
CA ILE A 142 -2.07 2.77 2.91
C ILE A 142 -2.84 2.85 1.59
N TYR A 143 -3.83 1.98 1.44
CA TYR A 143 -4.64 1.88 0.24
C TYR A 143 -6.04 1.37 0.55
N LYS A 144 -7.00 1.79 -0.28
CA LYS A 144 -8.40 1.41 -0.18
C LYS A 144 -8.97 1.19 -1.56
N LEU A 145 -9.55 0.03 -1.77
CA LEU A 145 -10.19 -0.37 -3.02
C LEU A 145 -11.62 -0.82 -2.78
N LYS A 146 -12.51 -0.52 -3.73
CA LYS A 146 -13.89 -1.02 -3.77
C LYS A 146 -14.11 -1.73 -5.09
N ALA A 147 -14.69 -2.93 -5.03
CA ALA A 147 -15.05 -3.70 -6.21
C ALA A 147 -16.48 -4.23 -6.08
N GLY A 148 -17.30 -4.01 -7.11
CA GLY A 148 -18.67 -4.49 -7.19
C GLY A 148 -18.80 -5.69 -8.11
N ARG A 149 -19.72 -6.61 -7.80
CA ARG A 149 -20.20 -7.67 -8.69
C ARG A 149 -21.71 -7.82 -8.53
N TYR A 150 -22.42 -8.13 -9.61
CA TYR A 150 -23.83 -8.48 -9.53
C TYR A 150 -23.98 -9.90 -9.01
N LYS A 151 -24.96 -10.12 -8.14
CA LYS A 151 -25.34 -11.46 -7.69
C LYS A 151 -25.91 -12.21 -8.89
N THR A 152 -25.35 -13.38 -9.20
CA THR A 152 -25.88 -14.28 -10.22
C THR A 152 -26.94 -15.18 -9.62
N ASP A 153 -28.00 -15.49 -10.38
CA ASP A 153 -29.17 -16.27 -9.93
C ASP A 153 -28.83 -17.68 -9.41
N THR A 154 -27.60 -18.16 -9.65
CA THR A 154 -27.11 -19.46 -9.18
C THR A 154 -26.73 -19.47 -7.68
N GLU A 155 -26.49 -18.30 -7.06
CA GLU A 155 -26.20 -18.15 -5.62
C GLU A 155 -27.48 -17.96 -4.76
N GLU A 156 -28.66 -18.34 -5.28
CA GLU A 156 -29.96 -18.31 -4.57
C GLU A 156 -30.39 -19.65 -3.96
N GLN A 157 -29.73 -20.78 -4.24
CA GLN A 157 -30.09 -22.05 -3.64
C GLN A 157 -29.26 -22.36 -2.38
N PRO A 158 -29.92 -22.61 -1.22
CA PRO A 158 -29.27 -22.97 0.04
C PRO A 158 -28.65 -24.38 0.02
#